data_AF-A0A429AQ59-F1
#
_entry.id   AF-A0A429AQ59-F1
#
_cell.length_a   1.000
_cell.length_b   1.000
_cell.length_c   1.000
_cell.angle_alpha   90.00
_cell.angle_beta   90.00
_cell.angle_gamma   90.00
#
_symmetry.space_group_name_H-M   'P 1'
#
loop_
_entity.id
_entity.type
_entity.pdbx_description
1 polymer ?
#
loop_
_entity_poly.entity_id
_entity_poly.type
_entity_poly.pdbx_seq_one_letter_code
_entity_poly.pdbx_strand_id
1 'polypeptide(L)'
;MSHKRSGLLPGLIAGLVATLVCAAGLGFAVLFQDRLPRAVATLGNGHALSVTLSLVIALLVALAVGAARPRNRALPVVAALYAAAAVAGGQISGASIMIGAARRAPASGTHSSPRFGDITAANAGEGLPHALAVYREPPAQTWQMWLYIAVAAVAALLLVTLRVLRVRRADRAEPAAETTDEPEQEYRAPFEPAQAPAQQAGGGDLFTPRKPAKD
;
A
#
# COMPACT_ATOMS: atom_id res chain seq x y z
N MET A 1 -26.22 -5.57 -13.98
CA MET A 1 -24.74 -5.67 -14.06
C MET A 1 -24.14 -5.08 -12.80
N SER A 2 -23.60 -5.91 -11.90
CA SER A 2 -23.00 -5.45 -10.63
C SER A 2 -21.65 -4.79 -10.91
N HIS A 3 -21.51 -3.50 -10.60
CA HIS A 3 -20.22 -2.80 -10.69
C HIS A 3 -19.19 -3.52 -9.80
N LYS A 4 -18.13 -4.06 -10.42
CA LYS A 4 -16.94 -4.52 -9.69
C LYS A 4 -16.37 -3.32 -8.92
N ARG A 5 -16.67 -3.23 -7.63
CA ARG A 5 -16.16 -2.18 -6.74
C ARG A 5 -14.64 -2.14 -6.83
N SER A 6 -14.10 -0.99 -7.21
CA SER A 6 -12.65 -0.82 -7.34
C SER A 6 -12.04 -0.95 -5.94
N GLY A 7 -11.07 -1.86 -5.77
CA GLY A 7 -10.36 -2.04 -4.49
C GLY A 7 -9.41 -0.89 -4.16
N LEU A 8 -9.56 0.27 -4.80
CA LEU A 8 -8.64 1.40 -4.71
C LEU A 8 -8.81 2.15 -3.39
N LEU A 9 -10.06 2.50 -3.04
CA LEU A 9 -10.38 3.22 -1.81
C LEU A 9 -9.90 2.48 -0.53
N PRO A 10 -10.17 1.19 -0.32
CA PRO A 10 -9.68 0.49 0.87
C PRO A 10 -8.14 0.43 0.90
N GLY A 11 -7.47 0.35 -0.25
CA GLY A 11 -6.01 0.36 -0.32
C GLY A 11 -5.38 1.70 0.04
N LEU A 12 -6.01 2.81 -0.35
CA LEU A 12 -5.60 4.16 0.05
C LEU A 12 -5.76 4.35 1.56
N ILE A 13 -6.91 3.97 2.11
CA ILE A 13 -7.19 4.11 3.54
C ILE A 13 -6.20 3.27 4.35
N ALA A 14 -6.00 2.01 3.97
CA ALA A 14 -5.04 1.13 4.66
C ALA A 14 -3.61 1.67 4.55
N GLY A 15 -3.19 2.14 3.37
CA GLY A 15 -1.88 2.75 3.17
C GLY A 15 -1.69 4.02 4.01
N LEU A 16 -2.70 4.89 4.09
CA LEU A 16 -2.66 6.10 4.91
C LEU A 16 -2.53 5.77 6.40
N VAL A 17 -3.34 4.84 6.90
CA VAL A 17 -3.26 4.41 8.31
C VAL A 17 -1.89 3.81 8.61
N ALA A 18 -1.39 2.92 7.75
CA ALA A 18 -0.05 2.35 7.90
C ALA A 18 1.04 3.43 7.89
N THR A 19 0.92 4.43 7.02
CA THR A 19 1.84 5.57 6.94
C THR A 19 1.89 6.34 8.25
N LEU A 20 0.72 6.67 8.82
CA LEU A 20 0.64 7.42 10.08
C LEU A 20 1.21 6.62 11.27
N VAL A 21 0.89 5.33 11.35
CA VAL A 21 1.43 4.44 12.40
C VAL A 21 2.95 4.31 12.27
N CYS A 22 3.45 4.12 11.05
CA CYS A 22 4.89 4.05 10.78
C CYS A 22 5.61 5.37 11.09
N ALA A 23 5.00 6.51 10.73
CA ALA A 23 5.54 7.82 11.06
C ALA A 23 5.64 8.03 12.57
N ALA A 24 4.57 7.72 13.30
CA ALA A 24 4.56 7.81 14.77
C ALA A 24 5.62 6.89 15.41
N GLY A 25 5.72 5.64 14.93
CA GLY A 25 6.72 4.68 15.39
C GLY A 25 8.15 5.15 15.12
N LEU A 26 8.42 5.70 13.94
CA LEU A 26 9.74 6.25 13.61
C LEU A 26 10.06 7.51 14.45
N GLY A 27 9.10 8.41 14.63
CA GLY A 27 9.28 9.57 15.51
C GLY A 27 9.60 9.17 16.94
N PHE A 28 8.96 8.11 17.44
CA PHE A 28 9.30 7.52 18.74
C PHE A 28 10.71 6.91 18.74
N ALA A 29 11.08 6.16 17.71
CA ALA A 29 12.43 5.60 17.61
C ALA A 29 13.53 6.68 17.62
N VAL A 30 13.28 7.82 16.95
CA VAL A 30 14.18 8.98 16.98
C VAL A 30 14.31 9.57 18.39
N LEU A 31 13.20 9.72 19.12
CA LEU A 31 13.22 10.28 20.48
C LEU A 31 13.95 9.40 21.50
N PHE A 32 13.91 8.08 21.31
CA PHE A 32 14.47 7.12 22.26
C PHE A 32 15.74 6.41 21.74
N GLN A 33 16.36 6.94 20.69
CA GLN A 33 17.58 6.37 20.11
C GLN A 33 18.70 6.22 21.16
N ASP A 34 18.84 7.19 22.06
CA ASP A 34 19.86 7.19 23.12
C ASP A 34 19.66 6.11 24.19
N ARG A 35 18.47 5.49 24.24
CA ARG A 35 18.17 4.38 25.16
C ARG A 35 18.58 3.03 24.60
N LEU A 36 18.99 2.94 23.34
CA LEU A 36 19.44 1.70 22.73
C LEU A 36 20.83 1.31 23.25
N PRO A 37 21.13 0.00 23.36
CA PRO A 37 22.49 -0.46 23.65
C PRO A 37 23.48 0.14 22.65
N ARG A 38 24.63 0.63 23.15
CA ARG A 38 25.64 1.31 22.30
C ARG A 38 26.03 0.48 21.07
N ALA A 39 26.12 -0.84 21.22
CA ALA A 39 26.43 -1.76 20.12
C ALA A 39 25.43 -1.66 18.95
N VAL A 40 24.16 -1.38 19.24
CA VAL A 40 23.11 -1.18 18.23
C VAL A 40 23.16 0.23 17.66
N ALA A 41 23.39 1.23 18.52
CA ALA A 41 23.46 2.64 18.11
C ALA A 41 24.69 2.96 17.23
N THR A 42 25.82 2.27 17.41
CA THR A 42 27.04 2.48 16.63
C THR A 42 27.14 1.60 15.38
N LEU A 43 26.22 0.64 15.20
CA LEU A 43 26.26 -0.28 14.07
C LEU A 43 26.12 0.48 12.75
N GLY A 44 27.08 0.30 11.84
CA GLY A 44 27.11 1.00 10.54
C GLY A 44 27.11 2.52 10.68
N ASN A 45 27.88 3.07 11.63
CA ASN A 45 27.95 4.50 11.95
C ASN A 45 26.61 5.13 12.36
N GLY A 46 25.67 4.33 12.88
CA GLY A 46 24.32 4.79 13.24
C GLY A 46 23.32 4.81 12.07
N HIS A 47 23.78 4.52 10.84
CA HIS A 47 22.92 4.48 9.66
C HIS A 47 22.21 3.14 9.49
N ALA A 48 22.80 2.04 9.95
CA ALA A 48 22.23 0.71 9.77
C ALA A 48 20.83 0.59 10.38
N LEU A 49 20.62 1.19 11.56
CA LEU A 49 19.32 1.18 12.23
C LEU A 49 18.27 1.99 11.45
N SER A 50 18.63 3.19 11.00
CA SER A 50 17.75 4.07 10.21
C SER A 50 17.34 3.45 8.87
N VAL A 51 18.30 2.84 8.16
CA VAL A 51 18.04 2.11 6.91
C VAL A 51 17.14 0.90 7.15
N THR A 52 17.40 0.13 8.21
CA THR A 52 16.58 -1.02 8.57
C THR A 52 15.14 -0.61 8.89
N LEU A 53 14.95 0.48 9.66
CA LEU A 53 13.64 1.04 9.94
C LEU A 53 12.93 1.50 8.66
N SER A 54 13.62 2.17 7.74
CA SER A 54 13.07 2.54 6.42
C SER A 54 12.58 1.32 5.63
N LEU A 55 13.32 0.20 5.66
CA LEU A 55 12.91 -1.04 5.01
C LEU A 55 11.68 -1.69 5.69
N VAL A 56 11.63 -1.67 7.02
CA VAL A 56 10.46 -2.16 7.78
C VAL A 56 9.22 -1.32 7.47
N ILE A 57 9.35 0.00 7.43
CA ILE A 57 8.27 0.92 7.04
C ILE A 57 7.79 0.61 5.62
N ALA A 58 8.72 0.48 4.67
CA ALA A 58 8.39 0.13 3.29
C ALA A 58 7.64 -1.21 3.20
N LEU A 59 8.05 -2.22 3.98
CA LEU A 59 7.39 -3.52 4.05
C LEU A 59 5.96 -3.39 4.60
N LEU A 60 5.79 -2.70 5.72
CA LEU A 60 4.47 -2.51 6.36
C LEU A 60 3.50 -1.76 5.44
N VAL A 61 3.97 -0.68 4.80
CA VAL A 61 3.18 0.09 3.83
C VAL A 61 2.85 -0.76 2.61
N ALA A 62 3.81 -1.52 2.06
CA ALA A 62 3.58 -2.39 0.92
C ALA A 62 2.59 -3.53 1.25
N LEU A 63 2.62 -4.06 2.48
CA LEU A 63 1.66 -5.06 2.96
C LEU A 63 0.25 -4.46 3.06
N ALA A 64 0.12 -3.28 3.68
CA ALA A 64 -1.16 -2.60 3.85
C ALA A 64 -1.80 -2.22 2.50
N VAL A 65 -1.02 -1.63 1.60
CA VAL A 65 -1.48 -1.27 0.24
C VAL A 65 -1.75 -2.54 -0.59
N GLY A 66 -0.90 -3.56 -0.47
CA GLY A 66 -1.04 -4.81 -1.21
C GLY A 66 -2.19 -5.70 -0.76
N ALA A 67 -2.70 -5.53 0.46
CA ALA A 67 -3.91 -6.21 0.93
C ALA A 67 -5.16 -5.81 0.12
N ALA A 68 -5.16 -4.61 -0.45
CA ALA A 68 -6.21 -4.16 -1.35
C ALA A 68 -5.95 -4.63 -2.79
N ARG A 69 -7.00 -5.14 -3.47
CA ARG A 69 -6.93 -5.78 -4.80
C ARG A 69 -5.96 -5.06 -5.77
N PRO A 70 -4.87 -5.71 -6.22
CA PRO A 70 -3.74 -5.06 -6.90
C PRO A 70 -3.94 -4.86 -8.41
N ARG A 71 -5.13 -4.46 -8.86
CA ARG A 71 -5.39 -4.26 -10.30
C ARG A 71 -4.92 -2.91 -10.83
N ASN A 72 -4.82 -1.89 -9.98
CA ASN A 72 -4.51 -0.54 -10.43
C ASN A 72 -2.99 -0.30 -10.59
N ARG A 73 -2.60 0.32 -11.72
CA ARG A 73 -1.20 0.70 -12.02
C ARG A 73 -0.69 1.84 -11.15
N ALA A 74 -1.58 2.61 -10.50
CA ALA A 74 -1.18 3.71 -9.61
C ALA A 74 -0.71 3.25 -8.22
N LEU A 75 -1.08 2.03 -7.79
CA LEU A 75 -0.77 1.52 -6.45
C LEU A 75 0.73 1.54 -6.08
N PRO A 76 1.68 1.18 -6.97
CA PRO A 76 3.11 1.21 -6.63
C PRO A 76 3.63 2.63 -6.37
N VAL A 77 3.20 3.60 -7.17
CA VAL A 77 3.59 5.01 -7.00
C VAL A 77 3.04 5.55 -5.70
N VAL A 78 1.77 5.26 -5.41
CA VAL A 78 1.13 5.67 -4.16
C VAL A 78 1.80 5.02 -2.94
N ALA A 79 2.15 3.74 -3.02
CA ALA A 79 2.88 3.05 -1.94
C ALA A 79 4.27 3.66 -1.69
N ALA A 80 4.99 4.03 -2.76
CA ALA A 80 6.27 4.72 -2.66
C ALA A 80 6.13 6.08 -1.96
N LEU A 81 5.11 6.86 -2.34
CA LEU A 81 4.80 8.15 -1.71
C LEU A 81 4.41 7.98 -0.24
N TYR A 82 3.60 6.98 0.10
CA TYR A 82 3.25 6.67 1.48
C TYR A 82 4.46 6.28 2.32
N ALA A 83 5.34 5.41 1.82
CA ALA A 83 6.56 5.03 2.53
C ALA A 83 7.52 6.21 2.71
N ALA A 84 7.70 7.03 1.68
CA ALA A 84 8.48 8.27 1.76
C ALA A 84 7.92 9.24 2.79
N ALA A 85 6.59 9.46 2.76
CA ALA A 85 5.89 10.34 3.69
C ALA A 85 5.96 9.83 5.14
N ALA A 86 5.91 8.51 5.36
CA ALA A 86 6.07 7.91 6.67
C ALA A 86 7.45 8.22 7.27
N VAL A 87 8.51 8.06 6.47
CA VAL A 87 9.88 8.34 6.92
C VAL A 87 10.08 9.83 7.18
N ALA A 88 9.71 10.69 6.24
CA ALA A 88 9.85 12.14 6.40
C ALA A 88 9.02 12.66 7.59
N GLY A 89 7.76 12.23 7.70
CA GLY A 89 6.88 12.62 8.80
C GLY A 89 7.38 12.14 10.16
N GLY A 90 7.92 10.92 10.24
CA GLY A 90 8.53 10.40 11.45
C GLY A 90 9.78 11.16 11.88
N GLN A 91 10.67 11.48 10.94
CA GLN A 91 11.85 12.31 11.22
C GLN A 91 11.46 13.72 11.69
N ILE A 92 10.55 14.39 10.98
CA ILE A 92 10.09 15.74 11.31
C ILE A 92 9.42 15.77 12.69
N SER A 93 8.55 14.80 12.99
CA SER A 93 7.84 14.74 14.27
C SER A 93 8.77 14.42 15.45
N GLY A 94 9.69 13.48 15.30
CA GLY A 94 10.70 13.19 16.33
C GLY A 94 11.62 14.39 16.57
N ALA A 95 12.13 14.99 15.50
CA ALA A 95 13.02 16.16 15.58
C ALA A 95 12.31 17.39 16.17
N SER A 96 11.05 17.64 15.81
CA SER A 96 10.31 18.80 16.32
C SER A 96 10.09 18.71 17.83
N ILE A 97 9.70 17.56 18.35
CA ILE A 97 9.53 17.35 19.79
C ILE A 97 10.88 17.51 20.51
N MET A 98 11.95 16.91 19.98
CA MET A 98 13.29 17.00 20.57
C MET A 98 13.81 18.44 20.62
N ILE A 99 13.70 19.18 19.50
CA ILE A 99 14.15 20.58 19.42
C ILE A 99 13.31 21.48 20.34
N GLY A 100 11.98 21.27 20.39
CA GLY A 100 11.11 22.04 21.27
C GLY A 100 11.40 21.78 22.75
N ALA A 101 11.57 20.51 23.13
CA ALA A 101 11.93 20.13 24.49
C ALA A 101 13.29 20.74 24.91
N ALA A 102 14.29 20.69 24.04
CA ALA A 102 15.61 21.27 24.29
C ALA A 102 15.56 22.80 24.52
N ARG A 103 14.62 23.50 23.89
CA ARG A 103 14.47 24.96 24.05
C ARG A 103 13.82 25.36 25.38
N ARG A 104 13.05 24.47 26.00
CA ARG A 104 12.41 24.72 27.31
C ARG A 104 13.20 24.20 28.50
N ALA A 105 14.20 23.34 28.25
CA ALA A 105 15.05 22.83 29.32
C ALA A 105 15.87 23.98 29.96
N PRO A 106 15.86 24.14 31.29
CA PRO A 106 16.69 25.13 31.97
C PRO A 106 18.17 24.80 31.78
N ALA A 107 19.00 25.84 31.59
CA ALA A 107 20.43 25.74 31.26
C ALA A 107 21.31 24.97 32.27
N SER A 108 20.75 24.54 33.41
CA SER A 108 21.46 23.91 34.53
C SER A 108 21.11 22.42 34.78
N GLY A 109 20.31 21.78 33.92
CA GLY A 109 19.81 20.41 34.20
C GLY A 109 20.33 19.34 33.24
N THR A 110 21.09 18.39 33.76
CA THR A 110 21.69 17.18 33.16
C THR A 110 20.68 16.20 32.53
N HIS A 111 19.86 16.64 31.57
CA HIS A 111 18.93 15.78 30.84
C HIS A 111 19.19 15.87 29.34
N SER A 112 20.19 15.11 28.88
CA SER A 112 20.55 14.97 27.47
C SER A 112 19.58 14.09 26.67
N SER A 113 18.50 13.57 27.27
CA SER A 113 17.59 12.64 26.60
C SER A 113 16.12 13.01 26.82
N PRO A 114 15.28 12.99 25.77
CA PRO A 114 13.84 13.25 25.89
C PRO A 114 13.16 12.28 26.84
N ARG A 115 12.21 12.77 27.64
CA ARG A 115 11.33 11.97 28.50
C ARG A 115 9.95 11.86 27.88
N PHE A 116 9.16 10.87 28.32
CA PHE A 116 7.76 10.74 27.89
C PHE A 116 6.92 12.00 28.15
N GLY A 117 7.22 12.75 29.23
CA GLY A 117 6.57 14.02 29.54
C GLY A 117 6.87 15.15 28.55
N ASP A 118 7.90 15.01 27.72
CA ASP A 118 8.28 16.01 26.72
C ASP A 118 7.49 15.87 25.42
N ILE A 119 6.71 14.78 25.26
CA ILE A 119 5.82 14.55 24.12
C ILE A 119 4.57 15.42 24.31
N THR A 120 4.71 16.70 24.01
CA THR A 120 3.61 17.68 24.09
C THR A 120 3.42 18.37 22.74
N ALA A 121 2.16 18.72 22.43
CA ALA A 121 1.84 19.50 21.23
C ALA A 121 2.58 20.84 21.21
N ALA A 122 2.85 21.39 22.39
CA ALA A 122 3.55 22.65 22.55
C ALA A 122 5.05 22.53 22.21
N ASN A 123 5.73 21.44 22.59
CA ASN A 123 7.12 21.18 22.17
C ASN A 123 7.20 20.89 20.66
N ALA A 124 6.28 20.06 20.16
CA ALA A 124 6.19 19.76 18.73
C ALA A 124 5.99 21.04 17.90
N GLY A 125 5.10 21.95 18.32
CA GLY A 125 4.83 23.20 17.62
C GLY A 125 6.03 24.16 17.57
N GLU A 126 6.75 24.31 18.69
CA GLU A 126 7.94 25.18 18.76
C GLU A 126 9.13 24.65 17.96
N GLY A 127 9.34 23.34 17.95
CA GLY A 127 10.43 22.73 17.20
C GLY A 127 10.13 22.49 15.73
N LEU A 128 8.87 22.46 15.30
CA LEU A 128 8.45 22.20 13.92
C LEU A 128 9.15 23.09 12.87
N PRO A 129 9.19 24.44 13.01
CA PRO A 129 9.84 25.27 12.00
C PRO A 129 11.33 24.95 11.84
N HIS A 130 11.99 24.55 12.93
CA HIS A 130 13.41 24.19 12.94
C HIS A 130 13.64 22.80 12.32
N ALA A 131 12.79 21.82 12.64
CA ALA A 131 12.82 20.50 12.02
C ALA A 131 12.61 20.58 10.49
N LEU A 132 11.71 21.47 10.03
CA LEU A 132 11.47 21.71 8.61
C LEU A 132 12.61 22.48 7.94
N ALA A 133 13.30 23.37 8.67
CA ALA A 133 14.42 24.13 8.14
C ALA A 133 15.57 23.22 7.67
N VAL A 134 15.77 22.08 8.33
CA VAL A 134 16.78 21.09 7.93
C VAL A 134 16.57 20.65 6.49
N TYR A 135 15.34 20.40 6.04
CA TYR A 135 15.08 20.00 4.64
C TYR A 135 15.34 21.10 3.60
N ARG A 136 15.62 22.33 4.04
CA ARG A 136 16.03 23.45 3.19
C ARG A 136 17.55 23.62 3.12
N GLU A 137 18.31 22.92 3.97
CA GLU A 137 19.76 22.98 3.97
C GLU A 137 20.36 22.29 2.73
N PRO A 138 21.58 22.66 2.32
CA PRO A 138 22.24 22.08 1.17
C PRO A 138 22.27 20.54 1.24
N PRO A 139 22.06 19.85 0.11
CA PRO A 139 21.98 18.39 0.08
C PRO A 139 23.27 17.70 0.58
N ALA A 140 24.42 18.37 0.51
CA ALA A 140 25.68 17.87 1.07
C ALA A 140 25.62 17.64 2.60
N GLN A 141 24.76 18.37 3.32
CA GLN A 141 24.59 18.26 4.78
C GLN A 141 23.43 17.34 5.15
N THR A 142 22.42 17.20 4.27
CA THR A 142 21.17 16.46 4.55
C THR A 142 21.02 15.16 3.78
N TRP A 143 22.06 14.73 3.04
CA TRP A 143 22.02 13.56 2.17
C TRP A 143 21.51 12.29 2.85
N GLN A 144 21.80 12.10 4.14
CA GLN A 144 21.38 10.93 4.91
C GLN A 144 19.86 10.84 5.04
N MET A 145 19.19 11.96 5.31
CA MET A 145 17.73 12.02 5.44
C MET A 145 17.07 11.67 4.10
N TRP A 146 17.58 12.25 3.01
CA TRP A 146 17.14 11.95 1.65
C TRP A 146 17.38 10.49 1.27
N LEU A 147 18.52 9.91 1.68
CA LEU A 147 18.82 8.50 1.46
C LEU A 147 17.76 7.61 2.14
N TYR A 148 17.42 7.86 3.40
CA TYR A 148 16.43 7.04 4.12
C TYR A 148 15.04 7.12 3.50
N ILE A 149 14.64 8.30 3.01
CA ILE A 149 13.39 8.51 2.28
C ILE A 149 13.43 7.74 0.95
N ALA A 150 14.53 7.84 0.21
CA ALA A 150 14.71 7.17 -1.07
C ALA A 150 14.68 5.65 -0.91
N VAL A 151 15.37 5.10 0.09
CA VAL A 151 15.37 3.66 0.40
C VAL A 151 13.96 3.16 0.67
N ALA A 152 13.19 3.87 1.50
CA ALA A 152 11.81 3.47 1.80
C ALA A 152 10.91 3.55 0.56
N ALA A 153 11.04 4.61 -0.25
CA ALA A 153 10.27 4.79 -1.47
C ALA A 153 10.56 3.69 -2.50
N VAL A 154 11.85 3.41 -2.77
CA VAL A 154 12.28 2.41 -3.75
C VAL A 154 11.90 1.00 -3.28
N ALA A 155 12.10 0.67 -2.00
CA ALA A 155 11.72 -0.63 -1.47
C ALA A 155 10.22 -0.87 -1.57
N ALA A 156 9.39 0.11 -1.18
CA ALA A 156 7.94 -0.01 -1.29
C ALA A 156 7.49 -0.15 -2.75
N LEU A 157 8.09 0.63 -3.66
CA LEU A 157 7.83 0.53 -5.09
C LEU A 157 8.16 -0.87 -5.62
N LEU A 158 9.32 -1.42 -5.27
CA LEU A 158 9.73 -2.76 -5.69
C LEU A 158 8.81 -3.85 -5.13
N LEU A 159 8.47 -3.79 -3.84
CA LEU A 159 7.59 -4.78 -3.21
C LEU A 159 6.20 -4.79 -3.84
N VAL A 160 5.60 -3.62 -4.07
CA VAL A 160 4.27 -3.53 -4.68
C VAL A 160 4.30 -3.88 -6.16
N THR A 161 5.32 -3.45 -6.92
CA THR A 161 5.44 -3.83 -8.33
C THR A 161 5.60 -5.34 -8.51
N LEU A 162 6.48 -5.98 -7.72
CA LEU A 162 6.67 -7.44 -7.75
C LEU A 162 5.37 -8.17 -7.41
N ARG A 163 4.61 -7.71 -6.41
CA ARG A 163 3.31 -8.30 -6.07
C ARG A 163 2.30 -8.15 -7.21
N VAL A 164 2.18 -6.96 -7.81
CA VAL A 164 1.30 -6.71 -8.96
C VAL A 164 1.68 -7.63 -10.14
N LEU A 165 2.97 -7.79 -10.41
CA LEU A 165 3.46 -8.69 -11.46
C LEU A 165 3.14 -10.15 -11.16
N ARG A 166 3.31 -10.61 -9.90
CA ARG A 166 2.96 -11.97 -9.48
C ARG A 166 1.47 -12.26 -9.63
N VAL A 167 0.60 -11.36 -9.18
CA VAL A 167 -0.86 -11.53 -9.32
C VAL A 167 -1.27 -11.54 -10.79
N ARG A 168 -0.70 -10.66 -11.61
CA ARG A 168 -0.97 -10.68 -13.07
C ARG A 168 -0.48 -11.95 -13.76
N ARG A 169 0.62 -12.55 -13.28
CA ARG A 169 1.10 -13.84 -13.80
C ARG A 169 0.17 -14.98 -13.38
N ALA A 170 -0.33 -14.98 -12.15
CA ALA A 170 -1.33 -15.95 -11.68
C ALA A 170 -2.65 -15.85 -12.47
N ASP A 171 -3.19 -14.63 -12.62
CA ASP A 171 -4.39 -14.36 -13.45
C ASP A 171 -4.21 -14.77 -14.92
N ARG A 172 -2.96 -14.82 -15.44
CA ARG A 172 -2.63 -15.28 -16.80
C ARG A 172 -2.34 -16.78 -16.89
N ALA A 173 -2.03 -17.44 -15.78
CA ALA A 173 -1.83 -18.88 -15.72
C ALA A 173 -3.16 -19.63 -15.55
N GLU A 174 -4.14 -19.05 -14.85
CA GLU A 174 -5.49 -19.61 -14.72
C GLU A 174 -6.22 -19.88 -16.06
N PRO A 175 -6.15 -19.04 -17.12
CA PRO A 175 -6.77 -19.38 -18.41
C PRO A 175 -6.11 -20.57 -19.14
N ALA A 176 -4.92 -21.00 -18.73
CA ALA A 176 -4.24 -22.16 -19.32
C ALA A 176 -4.53 -23.48 -18.58
N ALA A 177 -5.07 -23.43 -17.36
CA ALA A 177 -5.47 -24.62 -16.60
C ALA A 177 -6.94 -25.01 -16.84
N GLU A 178 -7.79 -24.07 -17.25
CA GLU A 178 -9.19 -24.34 -17.63
C GLU A 178 -9.38 -24.68 -19.12
N THR A 179 -8.30 -24.75 -19.92
CA THR A 179 -8.36 -25.08 -21.36
C THR A 179 -7.86 -26.49 -21.70
N THR A 180 -7.76 -27.39 -20.71
CA THR A 180 -7.30 -28.78 -20.96
C THR A 180 -8.28 -29.86 -20.49
N ASP A 181 -9.51 -29.51 -20.08
CA ASP A 181 -10.58 -30.50 -19.79
C ASP A 181 -11.95 -30.01 -20.29
N GLU A 182 -12.09 -29.76 -21.59
CA GLU A 182 -13.32 -30.11 -22.32
C GLU A 182 -12.90 -30.94 -23.55
N PRO A 183 -13.13 -32.26 -23.55
CA PRO A 183 -13.07 -33.01 -24.79
C PRO A 183 -14.33 -32.70 -25.62
N GLU A 184 -14.13 -32.52 -26.92
CA GLU A 184 -15.15 -32.55 -27.98
C GLU A 184 -15.97 -31.26 -28.22
N GLN A 185 -15.29 -30.21 -28.72
CA GLN A 185 -15.88 -29.47 -29.85
C GLN A 185 -15.92 -30.43 -31.04
N GLU A 186 -17.06 -31.10 -31.23
CA GLU A 186 -17.36 -31.81 -32.47
C GLU A 186 -16.99 -30.94 -33.67
N TYR A 187 -16.04 -31.43 -34.45
CA TYR A 187 -15.64 -30.87 -35.72
C TYR A 187 -16.86 -30.93 -36.66
N ARG A 188 -17.68 -29.88 -36.65
CA ARG A 188 -18.77 -29.70 -37.61
C ARG A 188 -18.18 -29.44 -38.99
N ALA A 189 -18.28 -30.43 -39.86
CA ALA A 189 -17.94 -30.28 -41.27
C ALA A 189 -18.80 -29.16 -41.91
N PRO A 190 -18.28 -28.38 -42.88
CA PRO A 190 -18.98 -27.21 -43.45
C PRO A 190 -20.28 -27.49 -44.23
N PHE A 191 -20.73 -28.74 -44.32
CA PHE A 191 -21.80 -29.17 -45.22
C PHE A 191 -22.95 -29.93 -44.56
N GLU A 192 -23.10 -29.87 -43.23
CA GLU A 192 -24.33 -30.36 -42.61
C GLU A 192 -25.48 -29.37 -42.82
N PRO A 193 -26.61 -29.77 -43.44
CA PRO A 193 -27.77 -28.90 -43.59
C PRO A 193 -28.34 -28.58 -42.20
N ALA A 194 -28.58 -27.29 -41.95
CA ALA A 194 -29.09 -26.78 -40.69
C ALA A 194 -30.35 -27.56 -40.26
N GLN A 195 -30.25 -28.33 -39.18
CA GLN A 195 -31.43 -28.87 -38.53
C GLN A 195 -32.24 -27.70 -37.97
N ALA A 196 -33.47 -27.53 -38.48
CA ALA A 196 -34.43 -26.59 -37.94
C ALA A 196 -34.69 -26.92 -36.45
N PRO A 197 -34.88 -25.91 -35.58
CA PRO A 197 -35.18 -26.16 -34.18
C PRO A 197 -36.44 -27.02 -34.08
N ALA A 198 -36.36 -28.06 -33.26
CA ALA A 198 -37.46 -28.99 -32.99
C ALA A 198 -38.75 -28.21 -32.71
N GLN A 199 -39.75 -28.39 -33.58
CA GLN A 199 -41.08 -27.87 -33.39
C GLN A 199 -41.62 -28.43 -32.06
N GLN A 200 -41.78 -27.56 -31.07
CA GLN A 200 -42.65 -27.84 -29.94
C GLN A 200 -44.05 -28.09 -30.49
N ALA A 201 -44.47 -29.35 -30.41
CA ALA A 201 -45.81 -29.79 -30.71
C ALA A 201 -46.82 -29.02 -29.84
N GLY A 202 -47.51 -28.09 -30.48
CA GLY A 202 -48.65 -27.34 -29.95
C GLY A 202 -49.61 -27.05 -31.10
N GLY A 203 -50.03 -28.11 -31.79
CA GLY A 203 -50.87 -28.07 -32.98
C GLY A 203 -52.27 -27.54 -32.70
N GLY A 204 -52.55 -26.32 -33.16
CA GLY A 204 -53.88 -25.84 -33.50
C GLY A 204 -54.02 -25.84 -35.01
N ASP A 205 -54.50 -26.96 -35.56
CA ASP A 205 -54.64 -27.21 -36.98
C ASP A 205 -55.73 -26.30 -37.58
N LEU A 206 -55.35 -25.43 -38.52
CA LEU A 206 -56.20 -24.36 -39.07
C LEU A 206 -57.26 -24.87 -40.06
N PHE A 207 -57.28 -26.18 -40.35
CA PHE A 207 -58.08 -26.77 -41.42
C PHE A 207 -59.04 -27.89 -41.00
N THR A 208 -59.23 -28.15 -39.70
CA THR A 208 -60.26 -29.11 -39.26
C THR A 208 -61.60 -28.41 -38.95
N PRO A 209 -62.73 -28.85 -39.54
CA PRO A 209 -64.03 -28.21 -39.36
C PRO A 209 -64.59 -28.46 -37.94
N ARG A 210 -65.04 -27.40 -37.27
CA ARG A 210 -65.65 -27.44 -35.93
C ARG A 210 -67.06 -28.04 -35.98
N LYS A 211 -67.37 -28.98 -35.07
CA LYS A 211 -68.75 -29.41 -34.78
C LYS A 211 -69.46 -28.39 -33.87
N PRO A 212 -70.79 -28.18 -34.02
CA PRO A 212 -71.51 -27.10 -33.32
C PRO A 212 -71.76 -27.40 -31.84
N ALA A 213 -71.87 -26.31 -31.08
CA ALA A 213 -72.06 -26.25 -29.63
C ALA A 213 -73.43 -26.80 -29.17
N LYS A 214 -73.44 -27.40 -27.97
CA LYS A 214 -74.62 -27.61 -27.14
C LYS A 214 -74.50 -26.69 -25.94
N ASP A 215 -75.35 -25.68 -25.89
CA ASP A 215 -76.34 -25.43 -24.83
C ASP A 215 -77.14 -24.17 -25.18
#